data_AF-A0A0L0VP28-F1
#
_entry.id   AF-A0A0L0VP28-F1
#
_cell.length_a   1.000
_cell.length_b   1.000
_cell.length_c   1.000
_cell.angle_alpha   90.00
_cell.angle_beta   90.00
_cell.angle_gamma   90.00
#
_symmetry.space_group_name_H-M   'P 1'
#
loop_
_entity.id
_entity.type
_entity.pdbx_description
1 polymer ?
#
loop_
_entity_poly.entity_id
_entity_poly.type
_entity_poly.pdbx_seq_one_letter_code
_entity_poly.pdbx_strand_id
1 'polypeptide(L)'
;MGEVLVGGWERGRFCPVGKFIQAHEILDPHQLSIWLKLNGELKQHSSTQNMIHKIPELISYCSGIMTLEEGDLLLTGTPAGVSSISPGDEVEIGVEQETNSSIQIMDQIKFNAIQRSDGLTYDQLKI
;
A
#
# COMPACT_ATOMS: atom_id res chain seq x y z
N MET A 1 3.72 2.28 -17.48
CA MET A 1 2.73 2.82 -16.52
C MET A 1 1.75 1.72 -16.22
N GLY A 2 1.50 1.43 -14.94
CA GLY A 2 0.51 0.42 -14.54
C GLY A 2 -0.91 0.99 -14.50
N GLU A 3 -1.91 0.12 -14.57
CA GLU A 3 -3.33 0.49 -14.43
C GLU A 3 -3.95 -0.33 -13.30
N VAL A 4 -4.72 0.34 -12.44
CA VAL A 4 -5.45 -0.29 -11.32
C VAL A 4 -6.95 -0.05 -11.50
N LEU A 5 -7.74 -1.09 -11.25
CA LEU A 5 -9.20 -1.06 -11.39
C LEU A 5 -9.84 -0.49 -10.12
N VAL A 6 -10.85 0.37 -10.30
CA VAL A 6 -11.66 0.92 -9.20
C VAL A 6 -13.04 0.24 -9.18
N GLY A 7 -13.44 -0.30 -8.02
CA GLY A 7 -14.80 -0.82 -7.74
C GLY A 7 -14.96 -2.36 -7.69
N GLY A 8 -15.41 -2.92 -6.56
CA GLY A 8 -15.79 -4.34 -6.40
C GLY A 8 -14.69 -5.25 -5.81
N TRP A 9 -15.02 -6.01 -4.77
CA TRP A 9 -14.04 -6.78 -3.96
C TRP A 9 -13.61 -8.10 -4.61
N GLU A 10 -14.25 -8.49 -5.72
CA GLU A 10 -14.23 -9.87 -6.19
C GLU A 10 -13.15 -10.21 -7.25
N ARG A 11 -12.56 -9.24 -7.96
CA ARG A 11 -11.67 -9.54 -9.12
C ARG A 11 -10.60 -8.48 -9.40
N GLY A 12 -9.38 -8.73 -8.90
CA GLY A 12 -8.08 -8.29 -9.43
C GLY A 12 -7.76 -6.79 -9.41
N ARG A 13 -6.51 -6.45 -9.05
CA ARG A 13 -5.88 -5.10 -9.02
C ARG A 13 -6.15 -4.18 -7.83
N PHE A 14 -6.85 -4.62 -6.77
CA PHE A 14 -7.08 -3.81 -5.55
C PHE A 14 -5.89 -3.72 -4.60
N CYS A 15 -4.93 -4.63 -4.74
CA CYS A 15 -3.70 -4.64 -3.97
C CYS A 15 -2.52 -4.42 -4.94
N PRO A 16 -2.29 -3.18 -5.40
CA PRO A 16 -1.06 -2.88 -6.12
C PRO A 16 0.12 -3.06 -5.17
N VAL A 17 1.06 -3.94 -5.55
CA VAL A 17 2.27 -4.24 -4.79
C VAL A 17 3.47 -3.78 -5.60
N GLY A 18 4.37 -3.08 -4.93
CA GLY A 18 5.61 -2.58 -5.50
C GLY A 18 6.70 -3.66 -5.64
N LYS A 19 7.93 -3.19 -5.84
CA LYS A 19 9.11 -4.05 -5.88
C LYS A 19 9.37 -4.67 -4.51
N PHE A 20 9.82 -5.92 -4.49
CA PHE A 20 10.35 -6.53 -3.28
C PHE A 20 11.69 -5.88 -2.87
N ILE A 21 11.76 -5.37 -1.65
CA ILE A 21 12.96 -4.79 -1.04
C ILE A 21 13.51 -5.80 -0.04
N GLN A 22 14.80 -6.11 -0.13
CA GLN A 22 15.42 -7.05 0.80
C GLN A 22 15.54 -6.42 2.19
N ALA A 23 15.34 -7.23 3.24
CA ALA A 23 15.38 -6.74 4.61
C ALA A 23 16.70 -6.05 5.00
N HIS A 24 17.83 -6.48 4.40
CA HIS A 24 19.15 -5.87 4.67
C HIS A 24 19.36 -4.51 3.99
N GLU A 25 18.49 -4.11 3.05
CA GLU A 25 18.51 -2.78 2.43
C GLU A 25 17.82 -1.73 3.31
N ILE A 26 17.04 -2.18 4.31
CA ILE A 26 16.27 -1.35 5.23
C ILE A 26 17.10 -1.06 6.48
N LEU A 27 17.29 0.22 6.81
CA LEU A 27 18.06 0.62 8.01
C LEU A 27 17.30 0.32 9.30
N ASP A 28 16.04 0.73 9.37
CA ASP A 28 15.11 0.43 10.46
C ASP A 28 13.69 0.33 9.89
N PRO A 29 13.01 -0.83 9.96
CA PRO A 29 11.66 -1.02 9.42
C PRO A 29 10.59 -0.23 10.19
N HIS A 30 10.93 0.36 11.33
CA HIS A 30 10.07 1.25 12.12
C HIS A 30 10.41 2.73 11.96
N GLN A 31 11.28 3.10 11.00
CA GLN A 31 11.59 4.50 10.67
C GLN A 31 11.46 4.80 9.16
N LEU A 32 10.59 4.05 8.48
CA LEU A 32 10.23 4.31 7.08
C LEU A 32 9.15 5.39 6.99
N SER A 33 9.31 6.33 6.06
CA SER A 33 8.31 7.32 5.65
C SER A 33 7.48 6.76 4.50
N ILE A 34 6.16 6.79 4.63
CA ILE A 34 5.22 6.32 3.61
C ILE A 34 4.31 7.48 3.22
N TRP A 35 4.09 7.64 1.92
CA TRP A 35 3.25 8.70 1.39
C TRP A 35 2.42 8.27 0.18
N LEU A 36 1.33 8.99 -0.05
CA LEU A 36 0.44 8.83 -1.20
C LEU A 36 0.02 10.20 -1.71
N LYS A 37 0.14 10.39 -3.04
CA LYS A 37 -0.41 11.53 -3.77
C LYS A 37 -1.52 11.08 -4.70
N LEU A 38 -2.57 11.88 -4.77
CA LEU A 38 -3.67 11.74 -5.72
C LEU A 38 -3.67 12.97 -6.62
N ASN A 39 -3.48 12.78 -7.93
CA ASN A 39 -3.38 13.86 -8.91
C ASN A 39 -2.33 14.93 -8.52
N GLY A 40 -1.20 14.49 -7.94
CA GLY A 40 -0.13 15.35 -7.45
C GLY A 40 -0.35 15.96 -6.05
N GLU A 41 -1.55 15.86 -5.48
CA GLU A 41 -1.84 16.34 -4.13
C GLU A 41 -1.53 15.28 -3.07
N LEU A 42 -0.76 15.63 -2.05
CA LEU A 42 -0.46 14.74 -0.92
C LEU A 42 -1.74 14.45 -0.12
N LYS A 43 -2.15 13.18 -0.05
CA LYS A 43 -3.34 12.72 0.70
C LYS A 43 -2.96 11.96 1.96
N GLN A 44 -1.91 11.15 1.91
CA GLN A 44 -1.39 10.43 3.07
C GLN A 44 0.10 10.67 3.20
N HIS A 45 0.56 10.85 4.44
CA HIS A 45 1.98 10.92 4.79
C HIS A 45 2.17 10.56 6.26
N SER A 46 3.01 9.57 6.55
CA SER A 46 3.35 9.21 7.93
C SER A 46 4.65 8.41 8.00
N SER A 47 5.07 8.10 9.22
CA SER A 47 6.18 7.19 9.51
C SER A 47 5.65 5.89 10.12
N THR A 48 6.29 4.77 9.79
CA THR A 48 6.08 3.44 10.40
C THR A 48 6.37 3.42 11.90
N GLN A 49 7.07 4.45 12.43
CA GLN A 49 7.21 4.63 13.87
C GLN A 49 5.87 4.85 14.57
N ASN A 50 4.87 5.38 13.84
CA ASN A 50 3.54 5.67 14.34
C ASN A 50 2.59 4.46 14.27
N MET A 51 3.07 3.30 13.80
CA MET A 51 2.28 2.07 13.83
C MET A 51 1.90 1.72 15.27
N ILE A 52 0.60 1.52 15.51
CA ILE A 52 0.05 1.12 16.80
C ILE A 52 0.56 -0.27 17.19
N HIS A 53 0.51 -1.22 16.25
CA HIS A 53 1.05 -2.57 16.41
C HIS A 53 2.33 -2.73 15.60
N LYS A 54 3.41 -3.20 16.20
CA LYS A 54 4.72 -3.32 15.52
C LYS A 54 4.79 -4.61 14.71
N ILE A 55 5.72 -4.66 13.74
CA ILE A 55 5.90 -5.81 12.83
C ILE A 55 6.07 -7.13 13.60
N PRO A 56 6.92 -7.23 14.65
CA PRO A 56 7.02 -8.47 15.41
C PRO A 56 5.72 -8.89 16.10
N GLU A 57 4.93 -7.93 16.58
CA GLU A 57 3.64 -8.17 17.21
C GLU A 57 2.61 -8.69 16.20
N LEU A 58 2.55 -8.09 15.01
CA LEU A 58 1.68 -8.52 13.92
C LEU A 58 2.01 -9.96 13.49
N ILE A 59 3.29 -10.29 13.30
CA ILE A 59 3.73 -11.65 12.94
C ILE A 59 3.35 -12.65 14.03
N SER A 60 3.62 -12.33 15.29
CA SER A 60 3.27 -13.18 16.44
C SER A 60 1.76 -13.42 16.52
N TYR A 61 0.96 -12.37 16.39
CA TYR A 61 -0.49 -12.46 16.45
C TYR A 61 -1.07 -13.30 15.30
N CYS A 62 -0.66 -13.03 14.07
CA CYS A 62 -1.14 -13.76 12.90
C CYS A 62 -0.72 -15.24 12.94
N SER A 63 0.53 -15.54 13.30
CA SER A 63 1.03 -16.92 13.42
C SER A 63 0.34 -17.73 14.54
N GLY A 64 -0.22 -17.06 15.54
CA GLY A 64 -1.04 -17.71 16.57
C GLY A 64 -2.45 -18.13 16.09
N ILE A 65 -2.92 -17.61 14.95
CA ILE A 65 -4.26 -17.85 14.40
C ILE A 65 -4.20 -18.75 13.16
N MET A 66 -3.22 -18.50 12.28
CA MET A 66 -3.01 -19.24 11.03
C MET A 66 -1.52 -19.53 10.82
N THR A 67 -1.20 -20.58 10.06
CA THR A 67 0.20 -20.85 9.69
C THR A 67 0.64 -19.81 8.66
N LEU A 68 1.79 -19.18 8.90
CA LEU A 68 2.44 -18.30 7.92
C LEU A 68 3.40 -19.11 7.06
N GLU A 69 3.32 -18.94 5.74
CA GLU A 69 4.14 -19.63 4.77
C GLU A 69 5.09 -18.66 4.05
N GLU A 70 6.16 -19.22 3.47
CA GLU A 70 7.05 -18.42 2.62
C GLU A 70 6.28 -17.86 1.42
N GLY A 71 6.38 -16.55 1.21
CA GLY A 71 5.64 -15.84 0.17
C GLY A 71 4.36 -15.15 0.66
N ASP A 72 3.96 -15.35 1.92
CA ASP A 72 2.84 -14.61 2.49
C ASP A 72 3.10 -13.10 2.55
N LEU A 73 2.09 -12.33 2.18
CA LEU A 73 2.12 -10.86 2.22
C LEU A 73 1.23 -10.35 3.35
N LEU A 74 1.85 -9.74 4.37
CA LEU A 74 1.16 -9.14 5.50
C LEU A 74 1.03 -7.61 5.32
N LEU A 75 -0.21 -7.12 5.17
CA LEU A 75 -0.49 -5.68 5.07
C LEU A 75 -0.58 -5.06 6.46
N THR A 76 0.35 -4.18 6.80
CA THR A 76 0.57 -3.69 8.18
C THR A 76 -0.30 -2.49 8.59
N GLY A 77 -1.31 -2.16 7.79
CA GLY A 77 -2.21 -1.02 8.01
C GLY A 77 -1.87 0.21 7.17
N THR A 78 -2.71 1.25 7.30
CA THR A 78 -2.60 2.50 6.54
C THR A 78 -2.61 3.69 7.50
N PRO A 79 -1.82 4.75 7.23
CA PRO A 79 -1.92 5.99 7.99
C PRO A 79 -3.24 6.72 7.73
N ALA A 80 -3.53 7.76 8.51
CA ALA A 80 -4.70 8.62 8.28
C ALA A 80 -4.66 9.29 6.89
N GLY A 81 -5.82 9.76 6.41
CA GLY A 81 -5.94 10.47 5.13
C GLY A 81 -6.44 9.63 3.95
N VAL A 82 -7.10 8.50 4.22
CA VAL A 82 -7.74 7.69 3.17
C VAL A 82 -8.79 8.53 2.42
N SER A 83 -8.72 8.51 1.09
CA SER A 83 -9.63 9.22 0.20
C SER A 83 -10.14 8.31 -0.91
N SER A 84 -11.33 8.62 -1.43
CA SER A 84 -11.87 7.94 -2.61
C SER A 84 -11.01 8.21 -3.84
N ILE A 85 -10.88 7.18 -4.68
CA ILE A 85 -10.22 7.25 -5.99
C ILE A 85 -11.31 7.06 -7.06
N SER A 86 -11.27 7.88 -8.10
CA SER A 86 -12.21 7.84 -9.23
C SER A 86 -11.49 7.43 -10.51
N PRO A 87 -12.21 6.86 -11.50
CA PRO A 87 -11.65 6.66 -12.83
C PRO A 87 -11.06 7.95 -13.41
N GLY A 88 -9.86 7.86 -13.96
CA GLY A 88 -9.09 8.99 -14.47
C GLY A 88 -8.09 9.58 -13.47
N ASP A 89 -8.18 9.23 -12.17
CA ASP A 89 -7.22 9.69 -11.18
C ASP A 89 -5.85 9.03 -11.37
N GLU A 90 -4.80 9.81 -11.15
CA GLU A 90 -3.43 9.33 -11.06
C GLU A 90 -3.04 9.15 -9.59
N VAL A 91 -2.56 7.96 -9.25
CA VAL A 91 -2.12 7.62 -7.89
C VAL A 91 -0.63 7.38 -7.89
N GLU A 92 0.06 8.02 -6.97
CA GLU A 92 1.51 7.87 -6.75
C GLU A 92 1.73 7.53 -5.28
N ILE A 93 2.42 6.42 -5.02
CA ILE A 93 2.68 5.92 -3.67
C ILE A 93 4.18 5.67 -3.56
N GLY A 94 4.78 6.03 -2.44
CA GLY A 94 6.19 5.79 -2.19
C GLY A 94 6.48 5.44 -0.75
N VAL A 95 7.61 4.75 -0.59
CA VAL A 95 8.24 4.48 0.69
C VAL A 95 9.68 4.97 0.65
N GLU A 96 10.08 5.66 1.70
CA GLU A 96 11.36 6.33 1.84
C GLU A 96 12.01 5.99 3.17
N GLN A 97 13.32 6.04 3.22
CA GLN A 97 14.08 6.01 4.47
C GLN A 97 15.05 7.18 4.52
N GLU A 98 15.27 7.71 5.72
CA GLU A 98 16.26 8.76 5.94
C GLU A 98 17.63 8.12 6.23
N THR A 99 18.66 8.64 5.58
CA THR A 99 20.05 8.30 5.85
C THR A 99 20.75 9.51 6.45
N ASN A 100 21.97 9.33 6.98
CA ASN A 100 22.76 10.42 7.55
C ASN A 100 23.02 11.61 6.60
N SER A 101 22.77 11.47 5.30
CA SER A 101 23.13 12.48 4.29
C SER A 101 22.01 12.81 3.31
N SER A 102 20.96 11.99 3.19
CA SER A 102 19.84 12.23 2.27
C SER A 102 18.64 11.32 2.55
N ILE A 103 17.48 11.72 2.04
CA ILE A 103 16.30 10.85 1.92
C ILE A 103 16.51 9.93 0.71
N GLN A 104 16.30 8.63 0.91
CA GLN A 104 16.35 7.62 -0.12
C GLN A 104 14.94 7.09 -0.41
N ILE A 105 14.49 7.21 -1.67
CA ILE A 105 13.28 6.52 -2.13
C ILE A 105 13.61 5.04 -2.30
N MET A 106 12.94 4.19 -1.52
CA MET A 106 13.15 2.74 -1.52
C MET A 106 12.34 2.07 -2.62
N ASP A 107 11.08 2.48 -2.77
CA ASP A 107 10.24 2.11 -3.91
C ASP A 107 9.18 3.18 -4.15
N GLN A 108 8.70 3.24 -5.39
CA GLN A 108 7.65 4.14 -5.82
C GLN A 108 6.82 3.48 -6.91
N ILE A 109 5.51 3.42 -6.70
CA ILE A 109 4.55 2.97 -7.70
C ILE A 109 3.69 4.13 -8.16
N LYS A 110 3.42 4.14 -9.46
CA LYS A 110 2.57 5.13 -10.10
C LYS A 110 1.64 4.47 -11.09
N PHE A 111 0.35 4.71 -10.95
CA PHE A 111 -0.67 4.08 -11.78
C PHE A 111 -1.89 4.99 -11.99
N ASN A 112 -2.59 4.74 -13.09
CA ASN A 112 -3.86 5.37 -13.37
C ASN A 112 -5.01 4.49 -12.89
N ALA A 113 -5.98 5.11 -12.24
CA ALA A 113 -7.25 4.52 -11.91
C ALA A 113 -8.12 4.43 -13.15
N ILE A 114 -8.52 3.22 -13.53
CA ILE A 114 -9.37 2.99 -14.70
C ILE A 114 -10.72 2.43 -14.29
N GLN A 115 -11.75 2.84 -15.03
CA GLN A 115 -13.08 2.25 -14.90
C GLN A 115 -13.03 0.80 -15.34
N ARG A 116 -13.66 -0.09 -14.56
CA ARG A 116 -13.84 -1.48 -14.96
C ARG A 116 -14.70 -1.57 -16.21
N SER A 117 -14.26 -2.38 -17.18
CA SER A 117 -14.93 -2.59 -18.46
C SER A 117 -15.85 -3.81 -18.50
N ASP A 118 -15.93 -4.59 -17.41
CA ASP A 118 -16.71 -5.83 -17.33
C ASP A 118 -18.20 -5.62 -17.04
N GLY A 119 -18.66 -4.36 -16.98
CA GLY A 119 -20.08 -3.99 -16.88
C GLY A 119 -20.73 -4.28 -15.52
N LEU A 120 -19.97 -4.78 -14.54
CA LEU A 120 -20.44 -5.00 -13.18
C LEU A 120 -20.63 -3.68 -12.45
N THR A 121 -21.82 -3.45 -11.91
CA THR A 121 -22.13 -2.28 -11.08
C THR A 121 -22.18 -2.66 -9.60
N TYR A 122 -21.97 -1.69 -8.71
CA TYR A 122 -22.03 -1.91 -7.27
C TYR A 122 -23.36 -2.52 -6.83
N ASP A 123 -24.48 -2.14 -7.46
CA ASP A 123 -25.80 -2.69 -7.15
C ASP A 123 -25.97 -4.15 -7.55
N GLN A 124 -25.19 -4.65 -8.50
CA GLN A 124 -25.17 -6.07 -8.90
C GLN A 124 -24.28 -6.92 -7.98
N LEU A 125 -23.46 -6.30 -7.12
CA LEU A 125 -22.52 -6.96 -6.20
C LEU A 125 -23.02 -7.00 -4.75
N LYS A 126 -24.21 -6.43 -4.46
CA LYS A 126 -24.85 -6.59 -3.15
C LYS A 126 -25.33 -8.03 -3.02
N ILE A 127 -24.56 -8.85 -2.29
CA ILE A 127 -25.01 -10.14 -1.73
C ILE A 127 -26.05 -9.86 -0.65
#